data_AF-A0A9D1UDV9-F1
#
_entry.id   AF-A0A9D1UDV9-F1
#
_cell.length_a   1.000
_cell.length_b   1.000
_cell.length_c   1.000
_cell.angle_alpha   90.00
_cell.angle_beta   90.00
_cell.angle_gamma   90.00
#
_symmetry.space_group_name_H-M   'P 1'
#
loop_
_entity.id
_entity.type
_entity.pdbx_description
1 polymer ?
#
loop_
_entity_poly.entity_id
_entity_poly.type
_entity_poly.pdbx_seq_one_letter_code
_entity_poly.pdbx_strand_id
1 'polypeptide(L)'
;NGGLGKARNTGIVNARGKYLMFVDSDDYIDSRMLEVLYENITQNGADVASCGVYHVFQQRKIPQYDKIEKFLCSAEEAFGLLLLGDKIPGTAWNKLYRVELFETLRFPEGIFYEDIQFHTDLMQMIDRFYVDTTPLYYYLHRSGSITTMKFDSRAMTYIYAYEDTLKVIEQKYPAIIPQARFKLTWAYFCIFDRMLQQDDFKKIKEYHKVKTFLKRNFLRILMSPYFSRARKMGALALFLNVEAYRYLTAMNDKKNKGVVS
;
A
#
# COMPACT_ATOMS: atom_id res chain seq x y z
N ASN A 1 5.43 23.97 -2.85
CA ASN A 1 5.89 22.56 -2.72
C ASN A 1 5.32 21.73 -3.85
N GLY A 2 6.14 21.22 -4.77
CA GLY A 2 5.69 20.47 -5.96
C GLY A 2 5.26 19.02 -5.72
N GLY A 3 4.87 18.67 -4.49
CA GLY A 3 4.53 17.30 -4.09
C GLY A 3 5.73 16.38 -3.82
N LEU A 4 5.47 15.21 -3.24
CA LEU A 4 6.47 14.18 -2.92
C LEU A 4 7.15 13.63 -4.18
N GLY A 5 6.37 13.36 -5.23
CA GLY A 5 6.88 12.84 -6.51
C GLY A 5 7.98 13.72 -7.12
N LYS A 6 7.77 15.05 -7.16
CA LYS A 6 8.76 16.00 -7.70
C LYS A 6 10.05 16.00 -6.87
N ALA A 7 9.94 15.91 -5.54
CA ALA A 7 11.11 15.86 -4.66
C ALA A 7 11.93 14.58 -4.90
N ARG A 8 11.27 13.41 -5.01
CA ARG A 8 11.92 12.14 -5.34
C ARG A 8 12.55 12.16 -6.74
N ASN A 9 11.86 12.70 -7.74
CA ASN A 9 12.40 12.87 -9.11
C ASN A 9 13.63 13.79 -9.14
N THR A 10 13.62 14.88 -8.37
CA THR A 10 14.79 15.76 -8.24
C THR A 10 15.97 15.00 -7.63
N GLY A 11 15.73 14.16 -6.62
CA GLY A 11 16.74 13.28 -6.03
C GLY A 11 17.31 12.29 -7.05
N ILE A 12 16.44 11.64 -7.84
CA ILE A 12 16.83 10.70 -8.91
C ILE A 12 17.79 11.36 -9.90
N VAL A 13 17.46 12.56 -10.41
CA VAL A 13 18.28 13.27 -11.41
C VAL A 13 19.67 13.64 -10.89
N ASN A 14 19.80 13.89 -9.59
CA ASN A 14 21.07 14.30 -8.99
C ASN A 14 21.90 13.13 -8.44
N ALA A 15 21.34 11.92 -8.40
CA ALA A 15 22.01 10.77 -7.83
C ALA A 15 23.16 10.27 -8.73
N ARG A 16 24.24 9.80 -8.10
CA ARG A 16 25.45 9.30 -8.77
C ARG A 16 25.83 7.87 -8.37
N GLY A 17 25.04 7.27 -7.47
CA GLY A 17 25.26 5.90 -7.02
C GLY A 17 24.80 4.87 -8.05
N LYS A 18 25.32 3.64 -7.96
CA LYS A 18 24.85 2.49 -8.76
C LYS A 18 23.47 1.97 -8.33
N TYR A 19 23.02 2.40 -7.15
CA TYR A 19 21.76 2.02 -6.56
C TYR A 19 21.10 3.24 -5.92
N LEU A 20 19.77 3.22 -5.86
CA LEU A 20 18.96 4.22 -5.18
C LEU A 20 18.17 3.60 -4.04
N MET A 21 18.04 4.34 -2.94
CA MET A 21 17.21 4.01 -1.79
C MET A 21 16.48 5.28 -1.37
N PHE A 22 15.18 5.17 -1.10
CA PHE A 22 14.38 6.28 -0.58
C PHE A 22 14.15 6.11 0.92
N VAL A 23 14.21 7.22 1.65
CA VAL A 23 13.92 7.31 3.09
C VAL A 23 13.11 8.58 3.30
N ASP A 24 11.95 8.46 3.94
CA ASP A 24 11.13 9.63 4.26
C ASP A 24 11.75 10.39 5.46
N SER A 25 11.65 11.72 5.46
CA SER A 25 12.41 12.60 6.37
C SER A 25 11.99 12.50 7.85
N ASP A 26 10.82 11.94 8.12
CA ASP A 26 10.25 11.75 9.45
C ASP A 26 10.44 10.33 10.00
N ASP A 27 11.06 9.45 9.22
CA ASP A 27 11.37 8.06 9.57
C ASP A 27 12.85 7.87 9.90
N TYR A 28 13.20 6.66 10.32
CA TYR A 28 14.59 6.24 10.53
C TYR A 28 14.82 4.79 10.10
N ILE A 29 16.08 4.41 9.93
CA ILE A 29 16.47 3.09 9.43
C ILE A 29 17.43 2.39 10.39
N ASP A 30 17.44 1.07 10.38
CA ASP A 30 18.46 0.26 11.05
C ASP A 30 19.82 0.53 10.41
N SER A 31 20.90 0.58 11.21
CA SER A 31 22.24 0.85 10.70
C SER A 31 22.71 -0.18 9.67
N ARG A 32 22.12 -1.39 9.69
CA ARG A 32 22.44 -2.48 8.74
C ARG A 32 21.54 -2.49 7.51
N MET A 33 20.52 -1.62 7.42
CA MET A 33 19.53 -1.67 6.34
C MET A 33 20.18 -1.61 4.95
N LEU A 34 21.12 -0.68 4.75
CA LEU A 34 21.78 -0.51 3.46
C LEU A 34 22.67 -1.73 3.11
N GLU A 35 23.44 -2.24 4.07
CA GLU A 35 24.29 -3.41 3.90
C GLU A 35 23.45 -4.65 3.52
N VAL A 36 22.40 -4.94 4.27
CA VAL A 36 21.50 -6.07 4.03
C VAL A 36 20.83 -5.97 2.66
N LEU A 37 20.30 -4.80 2.30
CA LEU A 37 19.69 -4.60 0.99
C LEU A 37 20.69 -4.72 -0.16
N TYR A 38 21.91 -4.22 0.04
CA TYR A 38 22.98 -4.31 -0.94
C TYR A 38 23.43 -5.76 -1.16
N GLU A 39 23.61 -6.53 -0.10
CA GLU A 39 23.89 -7.98 -0.19
C GLU A 39 22.76 -8.71 -0.91
N ASN A 40 21.51 -8.45 -0.50
CA ASN A 40 20.33 -9.07 -1.10
C ASN A 40 20.22 -8.82 -2.60
N ILE A 41 20.42 -7.57 -3.05
CA ILE A 41 20.31 -7.23 -4.48
C ILE A 41 21.47 -7.79 -5.31
N THR A 42 22.70 -7.77 -4.77
CA THR A 42 23.91 -8.16 -5.51
C THR A 42 24.11 -9.66 -5.56
N GLN A 43 23.96 -10.36 -4.43
CA GLN A 43 24.20 -11.81 -4.35
C GLN A 43 23.14 -12.62 -5.09
N ASN A 44 21.92 -12.09 -5.21
CA ASN A 44 20.80 -12.78 -5.86
C ASN A 44 20.53 -12.30 -7.29
N GLY A 45 21.30 -11.31 -7.78
CA GLY A 45 21.09 -10.74 -9.11
C GLY A 45 19.67 -10.19 -9.30
N ALA A 46 19.13 -9.53 -8.28
CA ALA A 46 17.81 -8.91 -8.33
C ALA A 46 17.89 -7.49 -8.93
N ASP A 47 16.75 -6.99 -9.42
CA ASP A 47 16.59 -5.61 -9.89
C ASP A 47 16.18 -4.67 -8.75
N VAL A 48 15.45 -5.23 -7.78
CA VAL A 48 15.01 -4.56 -6.56
C VAL A 48 15.14 -5.53 -5.38
N ALA A 49 15.59 -5.02 -4.24
CA ALA A 49 15.51 -5.72 -2.97
C ALA A 49 14.70 -4.88 -1.95
N SER A 50 13.87 -5.53 -1.13
CA SER A 50 13.15 -4.86 -0.03
C SER A 50 13.45 -5.50 1.32
N CYS A 51 13.38 -4.70 2.39
CA CYS A 51 13.41 -5.15 3.77
C CYS A 51 12.02 -5.05 4.43
N GLY A 52 11.80 -5.68 5.58
CA GLY A 52 10.58 -5.47 6.35
C GLY A 52 10.49 -4.07 6.97
N VAL A 53 9.36 -3.80 7.62
CA VAL A 53 9.04 -2.51 8.23
C VAL A 53 8.54 -2.68 9.66
N TYR A 54 8.99 -1.84 10.57
CA TYR A 54 8.34 -1.58 11.85
C TYR A 54 7.42 -0.38 11.73
N HIS A 55 6.15 -0.54 12.11
CA HIS A 55 5.29 0.58 12.47
C HIS A 55 5.61 1.03 13.89
N VAL A 56 6.04 2.28 14.04
CA VAL A 56 6.42 2.87 15.33
C VAL A 56 5.29 3.77 15.81
N PHE A 57 4.59 3.33 16.85
CA PHE A 57 3.53 4.08 17.50
C PHE A 57 4.00 4.49 18.90
N GLN A 58 4.24 5.79 19.11
CA GLN A 58 4.82 6.32 20.35
C GLN A 58 6.14 5.61 20.69
N GLN A 59 6.12 4.59 21.56
CA GLN A 59 7.28 3.76 21.94
C GLN A 59 7.16 2.27 21.56
N ARG A 60 6.09 1.86 20.88
CA ARG A 60 5.90 0.46 20.46
C ARG A 60 6.32 0.28 19.01
N LYS A 61 7.10 -0.76 18.75
CA LYS A 61 7.49 -1.22 17.40
C LYS A 61 6.67 -2.46 17.06
N ILE A 62 5.82 -2.36 16.03
CA ILE A 62 4.99 -3.48 15.56
C ILE A 62 5.49 -3.85 14.17
N PRO A 63 5.97 -5.08 13.93
CA PRO A 63 6.40 -5.48 12.60
C PRO A 63 5.17 -5.50 11.67
N GLN A 64 5.35 -5.06 10.43
CA GLN A 64 4.29 -5.16 9.42
C GLN A 64 3.97 -6.63 9.08
N TYR A 65 4.98 -7.50 9.14
CA TYR A 65 4.86 -8.92 8.91
C TYR A 65 5.57 -9.69 10.04
N ASP A 66 4.86 -10.61 10.68
CA ASP A 66 5.30 -11.25 11.92
C ASP A 66 6.38 -12.33 11.72
N LYS A 67 6.68 -12.70 10.47
CA LYS A 67 7.67 -13.73 10.13
C LYS A 67 8.84 -13.13 9.40
N ILE A 68 10.01 -13.74 9.56
CA ILE A 68 11.19 -13.47 8.74
C ILE A 68 11.22 -14.49 7.61
N GLU A 69 11.07 -14.00 6.39
CA GLU A 69 11.14 -14.77 5.15
C GLU A 69 12.08 -14.04 4.20
N LYS A 70 12.94 -14.81 3.52
CA LYS A 70 13.91 -14.29 2.56
C LYS A 70 13.87 -15.13 1.31
N PHE A 71 13.55 -14.53 0.17
CA PHE A 71 13.44 -15.27 -1.08
C PHE A 71 13.54 -14.34 -2.30
N LEU A 72 14.05 -14.92 -3.40
CA LEU A 72 13.98 -14.33 -4.72
C LEU A 72 12.67 -14.77 -5.38
N CYS A 73 11.96 -13.83 -6.02
CA CYS A 73 10.77 -14.13 -6.81
C CYS A 73 10.76 -13.33 -8.11
N SER A 74 9.86 -13.73 -9.01
CA SER A 74 9.58 -13.01 -10.25
C SER A 74 8.88 -11.68 -9.96
N ALA A 75 8.95 -10.76 -10.94
CA ALA A 75 8.20 -9.50 -10.90
C ALA A 75 6.68 -9.71 -10.68
N GLU A 76 6.08 -10.72 -11.33
CA GLU A 76 4.65 -11.01 -11.19
C GLU A 76 4.31 -11.46 -9.76
N GLU A 77 5.10 -12.36 -9.18
CA GLU A 77 4.91 -12.80 -7.79
C GLU A 77 5.08 -11.64 -6.80
N ALA A 78 6.13 -10.83 -6.98
CA ALA A 78 6.38 -9.63 -6.18
C ALA A 78 5.22 -8.62 -6.29
N PHE A 79 4.68 -8.41 -7.48
CA PHE A 79 3.54 -7.53 -7.69
C PHE A 79 2.30 -8.05 -6.95
N GLY A 80 2.05 -9.36 -7.01
CA GLY A 80 1.01 -10.01 -6.22
C GLY A 80 1.16 -9.77 -4.72
N LEU A 81 2.36 -9.94 -4.17
CA LEU A 81 2.67 -9.69 -2.75
C LEU A 81 2.53 -8.20 -2.37
N LEU A 82 2.95 -7.30 -3.25
CA LEU A 82 2.80 -5.85 -3.06
C LEU A 82 1.33 -5.43 -2.96
N LEU A 83 0.46 -6.03 -3.77
CA LEU A 83 -0.98 -5.78 -3.74
C LEU A 83 -1.61 -6.27 -2.43
N LEU A 84 -1.17 -7.41 -1.90
CA LEU A 84 -1.57 -7.89 -0.58
C LEU A 84 -1.08 -6.96 0.54
N GLY A 85 0.14 -6.44 0.41
CA GLY A 85 0.71 -5.43 1.30
C GLY A 85 1.19 -5.98 2.64
N ASP A 86 1.42 -7.29 2.74
CA ASP A 86 1.97 -7.94 3.93
C ASP A 86 3.50 -8.00 3.86
N LYS A 87 4.06 -8.87 3.02
CA LYS A 87 5.51 -9.11 2.86
C LYS A 87 6.22 -7.97 2.14
N ILE A 88 5.54 -7.34 1.18
CA ILE A 88 6.05 -6.19 0.43
C ILE A 88 5.11 -5.01 0.69
N PRO A 89 5.52 -4.00 1.47
CA PRO A 89 4.75 -2.77 1.60
C PRO A 89 4.72 -2.01 0.27
N GLY A 90 3.57 -1.39 -0.02
CA GLY A 90 3.35 -0.56 -1.21
C GLY A 90 3.96 0.84 -1.14
N THR A 91 5.15 0.95 -0.54
CA THR A 91 5.87 2.20 -0.25
C THR A 91 7.14 2.26 -1.06
N ALA A 92 7.55 3.42 -1.55
CA ALA A 92 8.80 3.53 -2.31
C ALA A 92 10.06 3.38 -1.43
N TRP A 93 9.95 3.77 -0.15
CA TRP A 93 10.95 3.52 0.88
C TRP A 93 10.89 2.07 1.36
N ASN A 94 11.95 1.60 2.05
CA ASN A 94 12.27 0.20 2.41
C ASN A 94 12.91 -0.67 1.31
N LYS A 95 13.26 -0.08 0.17
CA LYS A 95 13.79 -0.80 -0.99
C LYS A 95 15.08 -0.19 -1.50
N LEU A 96 15.92 -1.05 -2.08
CA LEU A 96 17.09 -0.68 -2.88
C LEU A 96 16.82 -1.06 -4.33
N TYR A 97 17.07 -0.12 -5.23
CA TYR A 97 16.76 -0.21 -6.65
C TYR A 97 18.03 -0.07 -7.47
N ARG A 98 18.16 -0.82 -8.56
CA ARG A 98 19.16 -0.56 -9.61
C ARG A 98 18.95 0.83 -10.22
N VAL A 99 20.04 1.59 -10.42
CA VAL A 99 19.94 2.96 -10.94
C VAL A 99 19.45 3.00 -12.39
N GLU A 100 19.73 1.95 -13.16
CA GLU A 100 19.37 1.82 -14.57
C GLU A 100 17.84 1.83 -14.77
N LEU A 101 17.06 1.39 -13.77
CA LEU A 101 15.60 1.49 -13.79
C LEU A 101 15.12 2.94 -13.94
N PHE A 102 15.88 3.89 -13.41
CA PHE A 102 15.56 5.31 -13.44
C PHE A 102 16.12 6.02 -14.68
N GLU A 103 16.48 5.29 -15.74
CA GLU A 103 16.59 5.90 -17.06
C GLU A 103 15.19 6.31 -17.58
N THR A 104 14.16 5.51 -17.26
CA THR A 104 12.78 5.75 -17.69
C THR A 104 11.77 5.83 -16.54
N LEU A 105 11.99 5.14 -15.42
CA LEU A 105 11.06 5.14 -14.28
C LEU A 105 11.05 6.47 -13.52
N ARG A 106 9.89 7.11 -13.37
CA ARG A 106 9.72 8.35 -12.60
C ARG A 106 8.52 8.26 -11.68
N PHE A 107 8.54 9.01 -10.58
CA PHE A 107 7.33 9.23 -9.80
C PHE A 107 6.40 10.17 -10.57
N PRO A 108 5.10 9.87 -10.67
CA PRO A 108 4.16 10.83 -11.25
C PRO A 108 4.08 12.09 -10.37
N GLU A 109 4.10 13.25 -11.01
CA GLU A 109 4.08 14.54 -10.32
C GLU A 109 2.66 15.11 -10.22
N GLY A 110 2.40 15.88 -9.16
CA GLY A 110 1.13 16.59 -9.00
C GLY A 110 -0.08 15.71 -8.65
N ILE A 111 0.11 14.42 -8.37
CA ILE A 111 -0.94 13.49 -7.97
C ILE A 111 -0.74 13.00 -6.53
N PHE A 112 -1.83 12.53 -5.91
CA PHE A 112 -1.77 11.78 -4.65
C PHE A 112 -1.58 10.29 -4.94
N TYR A 113 -1.00 9.57 -3.98
CA TYR A 113 -0.77 8.13 -4.08
C TYR A 113 0.14 7.76 -5.27
N GLU A 114 1.16 8.60 -5.50
CA GLU A 114 2.15 8.48 -6.57
C GLU A 114 2.85 7.11 -6.57
N ASP A 115 3.03 6.53 -5.38
CA ASP A 115 3.64 5.23 -5.20
C ASP A 115 2.86 4.12 -5.93
N ILE A 116 1.53 4.20 -6.06
CA ILE A 116 0.75 3.11 -6.70
C ILE A 116 1.12 3.00 -8.19
N GLN A 117 1.16 4.13 -8.88
CA GLN A 117 1.54 4.18 -10.29
C GLN A 117 3.02 3.87 -10.45
N PHE A 118 3.89 4.44 -9.61
CA PHE A 118 5.32 4.12 -9.60
C PHE A 118 5.59 2.61 -9.49
N HIS A 119 4.93 1.90 -8.56
CA HIS A 119 5.09 0.46 -8.43
C HIS A 119 4.46 -0.31 -9.61
N THR A 120 3.35 0.18 -10.17
CA THR A 120 2.73 -0.45 -11.35
C THR A 120 3.69 -0.40 -12.55
N ASP A 121 4.37 0.73 -12.75
CA ASP A 121 5.36 0.90 -13.81
C ASP A 121 6.63 0.10 -13.53
N LEU A 122 7.15 0.17 -12.30
CA LEU A 122 8.31 -0.60 -11.85
C LEU A 122 8.15 -2.11 -12.11
N MET A 123 7.01 -2.70 -11.72
CA MET A 123 6.77 -4.14 -11.85
C MET A 123 6.69 -4.60 -13.31
N GLN A 124 6.55 -3.69 -14.27
CA GLN A 124 6.59 -3.99 -15.71
C GLN A 124 8.01 -3.90 -16.29
N MET A 125 8.97 -3.35 -15.54
CA MET A 125 10.34 -3.08 -15.99
C MET A 125 11.38 -4.03 -15.41
N ILE A 126 11.03 -4.78 -14.36
CA ILE A 126 11.94 -5.68 -13.66
C ILE A 126 11.60 -7.13 -13.97
N ASP A 127 12.58 -8.01 -13.78
CA ASP A 127 12.41 -9.46 -13.89
C ASP A 127 12.43 -10.12 -12.51
N ARG A 128 13.31 -9.64 -11.62
CA ARG A 128 13.65 -10.29 -10.36
C ARG A 128 13.55 -9.35 -9.17
N PHE A 129 12.83 -9.78 -8.15
CA PHE A 129 12.66 -9.05 -6.90
C PHE A 129 13.12 -9.92 -5.72
N TYR A 130 13.96 -9.36 -4.85
CA TYR A 130 14.36 -10.03 -3.62
C TYR A 130 13.56 -9.49 -2.42
N VAL A 131 12.84 -10.38 -1.75
CA VAL A 131 12.05 -10.05 -0.56
C VAL A 131 12.81 -10.51 0.67
N ASP A 132 13.09 -9.60 1.58
CA ASP A 132 13.52 -9.89 2.95
C ASP A 132 12.53 -9.22 3.91
N THR A 133 11.78 -9.99 4.69
CA THR A 133 10.80 -9.39 5.62
C THR A 133 11.41 -9.01 6.98
N THR A 134 12.74 -9.08 7.13
CA THR A 134 13.43 -8.58 8.34
C THR A 134 13.17 -7.09 8.51
N PRO A 135 12.53 -6.64 9.60
CA PRO A 135 12.12 -5.26 9.75
C PRO A 135 13.30 -4.33 10.05
N LEU A 136 13.76 -3.60 9.04
CA LEU A 136 14.92 -2.70 9.09
C LEU A 136 14.57 -1.23 8.82
N TYR A 137 13.35 -0.95 8.36
CA TYR A 137 12.83 0.40 8.21
C TYR A 137 11.84 0.72 9.35
N TYR A 138 11.92 1.92 9.94
CA TYR A 138 11.05 2.32 11.05
C TYR A 138 10.14 3.47 10.64
N TYR A 139 8.88 3.12 10.34
CA TYR A 139 7.86 4.07 9.91
C TYR A 139 7.14 4.70 11.11
N LEU A 140 7.33 6.01 11.31
CA LEU A 140 6.85 6.73 12.49
C LEU A 140 5.42 7.24 12.35
N HIS A 141 4.50 6.70 13.16
CA HIS A 141 3.10 7.15 13.20
C HIS A 141 2.94 8.30 14.20
N ARG A 142 2.67 9.50 13.69
CA ARG A 142 2.33 10.69 14.49
C ARG A 142 0.81 10.87 14.58
N SER A 143 0.33 11.43 15.69
CA SER A 143 -1.08 11.82 15.86
C SER A 143 -1.46 12.87 14.81
N GLY A 144 -2.60 12.67 14.13
CA GLY A 144 -3.08 13.59 13.08
C GLY A 144 -2.59 13.30 11.66
N SER A 145 -2.13 12.07 11.37
CA SER A 145 -1.68 11.67 10.02
C SER A 145 -2.78 11.82 8.96
N ILE A 146 -2.36 11.90 7.68
CA ILE A 146 -3.24 12.05 6.50
C ILE A 146 -4.38 11.02 6.46
N THR A 147 -4.20 9.83 7.04
CA THR A 147 -5.23 8.79 7.11
C THR A 147 -6.37 9.09 8.10
N THR A 148 -6.22 10.11 8.95
CA THR A 148 -7.24 10.61 9.88
C THR A 148 -8.03 11.81 9.36
N MET A 149 -7.70 12.30 8.16
CA MET A 149 -8.41 13.42 7.55
C MET A 149 -9.82 13.01 7.13
N LYS A 150 -10.76 13.97 7.25
CA LYS A 150 -12.11 13.84 6.69
C LYS A 150 -12.02 13.51 5.20
N PHE A 151 -12.96 12.72 4.69
CA PHE A 151 -13.01 12.43 3.26
C PHE A 151 -13.20 13.73 2.47
N ASP A 152 -12.39 13.88 1.41
CA ASP A 152 -12.59 14.84 0.33
C ASP A 152 -12.50 14.10 -1.01
N SER A 153 -13.09 14.67 -2.08
CA SER A 153 -13.18 14.00 -3.38
C SER A 153 -11.84 13.59 -3.98
N ARG A 154 -10.71 14.23 -3.61
CA ARG A 154 -9.38 13.84 -4.08
C ARG A 154 -8.97 12.47 -3.55
N ALA A 155 -9.54 12.01 -2.43
CA ALA A 155 -9.30 10.66 -1.92
C ALA A 155 -9.74 9.56 -2.91
N MET A 156 -10.64 9.87 -3.85
CA MET A 156 -11.03 8.95 -4.92
C MET A 156 -9.86 8.57 -5.86
N THR A 157 -8.81 9.39 -5.93
CA THR A 157 -7.59 9.06 -6.69
C THR A 157 -6.96 7.75 -6.24
N TYR A 158 -7.13 7.36 -4.97
CA TYR A 158 -6.70 6.06 -4.46
C TYR A 158 -7.41 4.89 -5.15
N ILE A 159 -8.72 5.03 -5.39
CA ILE A 159 -9.51 4.03 -6.13
C ILE A 159 -9.09 4.02 -7.59
N TYR A 160 -9.00 5.19 -8.22
CA TYR A 160 -8.68 5.29 -9.65
C TYR A 160 -7.29 4.72 -9.97
N ALA A 161 -6.31 4.96 -9.10
CA ALA A 161 -4.98 4.37 -9.24
C ALA A 161 -5.03 2.83 -9.27
N TYR A 162 -5.81 2.20 -8.39
CA TYR A 162 -5.96 0.74 -8.42
C TYR A 162 -6.90 0.22 -9.51
N GLU A 163 -7.83 1.04 -10.03
CA GLU A 163 -8.58 0.70 -11.24
C GLU A 163 -7.64 0.62 -12.45
N ASP A 164 -6.68 1.54 -12.56
CA ASP A 164 -5.68 1.52 -13.62
C ASP A 164 -4.67 0.37 -13.45
N THR A 165 -4.19 0.12 -12.22
CA THR A 165 -3.36 -1.06 -11.90
C THR A 165 -4.08 -2.36 -12.29
N LEU A 166 -5.39 -2.48 -12.00
CA LEU A 166 -6.16 -3.67 -12.36
C LEU A 166 -6.21 -3.86 -13.88
N LYS A 167 -6.37 -2.80 -14.68
CA LYS A 167 -6.36 -2.91 -16.16
C LYS A 167 -5.03 -3.47 -16.68
N VAL A 168 -3.90 -2.98 -16.14
CA VAL A 168 -2.56 -3.49 -16.51
C VAL A 168 -2.45 -4.98 -16.17
N ILE A 169 -2.90 -5.36 -14.98
CA ILE A 169 -2.84 -6.75 -14.50
C ILE A 169 -3.75 -7.67 -15.31
N GLU A 170 -4.98 -7.26 -15.62
CA GLU A 170 -5.90 -8.07 -16.43
C GLU A 170 -5.36 -8.32 -17.84
N GLN A 171 -4.51 -7.44 -18.37
CA GLN A 171 -3.88 -7.59 -19.68
C GLN A 171 -2.60 -8.43 -19.64
N LYS A 172 -1.76 -8.27 -18.61
CA LYS A 172 -0.38 -8.81 -18.60
C LYS A 172 -0.12 -9.89 -17.56
N TYR A 173 -0.86 -9.91 -16.45
CA TYR A 173 -0.54 -10.72 -15.26
C TYR A 173 -1.80 -11.46 -14.74
N PRO A 174 -2.38 -12.38 -15.53
CA PRO A 174 -3.64 -13.01 -15.18
C PRO A 174 -3.60 -13.82 -13.87
N ALA A 175 -2.43 -14.31 -13.45
CA ALA A 175 -2.29 -15.12 -12.24
C ALA A 175 -2.51 -14.30 -10.95
N ILE A 176 -2.27 -12.98 -10.99
CA ILE A 176 -2.41 -12.09 -9.82
C ILE A 176 -3.69 -11.22 -9.84
N ILE A 177 -4.62 -11.48 -10.77
CA ILE A 177 -5.95 -10.83 -10.79
C ILE A 177 -6.67 -10.94 -9.43
N PRO A 178 -6.66 -12.08 -8.72
CA PRO A 178 -7.29 -12.18 -7.40
C PRO A 178 -6.75 -11.17 -6.37
N GLN A 179 -5.43 -10.96 -6.34
CA GLN A 179 -4.72 -10.02 -5.47
C GLN A 179 -5.06 -8.57 -5.86
N ALA A 180 -5.08 -8.27 -7.17
CA ALA A 180 -5.46 -6.96 -7.68
C ALA A 180 -6.91 -6.60 -7.34
N ARG A 181 -7.86 -7.54 -7.53
CA ARG A 181 -9.27 -7.35 -7.17
C ARG A 181 -9.47 -7.19 -5.67
N PHE A 182 -8.72 -7.94 -4.86
CA PHE A 182 -8.68 -7.73 -3.42
C PHE A 182 -8.23 -6.32 -3.08
N LYS A 183 -7.10 -5.86 -3.65
CA LYS A 183 -6.53 -4.55 -3.34
C LYS A 183 -7.43 -3.40 -3.79
N LEU A 184 -8.03 -3.49 -4.97
CA LEU A 184 -9.04 -2.53 -5.43
C LEU A 184 -10.23 -2.49 -4.47
N THR A 185 -10.77 -3.65 -4.09
CA THR A 185 -11.90 -3.72 -3.17
C THR A 185 -11.54 -3.18 -1.78
N TRP A 186 -10.31 -3.44 -1.32
CA TRP A 186 -9.77 -2.84 -0.10
C TRP A 186 -9.70 -1.32 -0.20
N ALA A 187 -9.28 -0.76 -1.34
CA ALA A 187 -9.29 0.68 -1.57
C ALA A 187 -10.70 1.28 -1.47
N TYR A 188 -11.71 0.61 -2.05
CA TYR A 188 -13.11 0.99 -1.88
C TYR A 188 -13.54 0.97 -0.41
N PHE A 189 -13.14 -0.05 0.38
CA PHE A 189 -13.41 -0.06 1.82
C PHE A 189 -12.74 1.10 2.55
N CYS A 190 -11.46 1.39 2.28
CA CYS A 190 -10.76 2.51 2.91
C CYS A 190 -11.46 3.85 2.67
N ILE A 191 -11.90 4.11 1.44
CA ILE A 191 -12.63 5.33 1.10
C ILE A 191 -14.01 5.35 1.73
N PHE A 192 -14.73 4.22 1.72
CA PHE A 192 -16.04 4.13 2.35
C PHE A 192 -15.97 4.36 3.87
N ASP A 193 -14.99 3.75 4.55
CA ASP A 193 -14.77 3.92 5.99
C ASP A 193 -14.51 5.39 6.33
N ARG A 194 -13.72 6.11 5.52
CA ARG A 194 -13.48 7.56 5.68
C ARG A 194 -14.74 8.39 5.45
N MET A 195 -15.58 8.05 4.47
CA MET A 195 -16.85 8.74 4.22
C MET A 195 -17.75 8.65 5.45
N LEU A 196 -17.87 7.47 6.08
CA LEU A 196 -18.76 7.21 7.22
C LEU A 196 -18.36 7.92 8.53
N GLN A 197 -17.15 8.47 8.61
CA GLN A 197 -16.73 9.31 9.74
C GLN A 197 -17.36 10.71 9.71
N GLN A 198 -18.03 11.08 8.61
CA GLN A 198 -18.75 12.35 8.48
C GLN A 198 -20.23 12.15 8.82
N ASP A 199 -20.85 13.09 9.54
CA ASP A 199 -22.25 12.96 9.97
C ASP A 199 -23.22 12.96 8.80
N ASP A 200 -22.93 13.74 7.76
CA ASP A 200 -23.72 13.87 6.54
C ASP A 200 -23.20 13.02 5.38
N PHE A 201 -22.54 11.89 5.68
CA PHE A 201 -21.90 11.01 4.68
C PHE A 201 -22.79 10.61 3.49
N LYS A 202 -24.12 10.58 3.66
CA LYS A 202 -25.09 10.29 2.59
C LYS A 202 -25.18 11.39 1.53
N LYS A 203 -24.77 12.63 1.86
CA LYS A 203 -24.74 13.78 0.93
C LYS A 203 -23.45 13.85 0.11
N ILE A 204 -22.45 13.05 0.45
CA ILE A 204 -21.20 12.99 -0.32
C ILE A 204 -21.51 12.48 -1.73
N LYS A 205 -21.11 13.23 -2.75
CA LYS A 205 -21.40 12.95 -4.17
C LYS A 205 -21.03 11.52 -4.58
N GLU A 206 -19.90 11.02 -4.10
CA GLU A 206 -19.35 9.72 -4.47
C GLU A 206 -19.88 8.55 -3.61
N TYR A 207 -20.65 8.83 -2.55
CA TYR A 207 -21.13 7.83 -1.60
C TYR A 207 -21.87 6.67 -2.29
N HIS A 208 -22.82 7.00 -3.19
CA HIS A 208 -23.60 5.99 -3.89
C HIS A 208 -22.75 5.12 -4.81
N LYS A 209 -21.75 5.69 -5.49
CA LYS A 209 -20.80 4.94 -6.34
C LYS A 209 -20.03 3.91 -5.50
N VAL A 210 -19.41 4.36 -4.41
CA VAL A 210 -18.58 3.50 -3.54
C VAL A 210 -19.41 2.41 -2.87
N LYS A 211 -20.57 2.77 -2.30
CA LYS A 211 -21.50 1.80 -1.69
C LYS A 211 -21.97 0.74 -2.68
N THR A 212 -22.33 1.16 -3.90
CA THR A 212 -22.85 0.24 -4.93
C THR A 212 -21.79 -0.74 -5.38
N PHE A 213 -20.54 -0.29 -5.56
CA PHE A 213 -19.42 -1.17 -5.86
C PHE A 213 -19.24 -2.26 -4.79
N LEU A 214 -19.19 -1.86 -3.50
CA LEU A 214 -19.01 -2.81 -2.39
C LEU A 214 -20.16 -3.82 -2.30
N LYS A 215 -21.41 -3.36 -2.45
CA LYS A 215 -22.59 -4.26 -2.46
C LYS A 215 -22.60 -5.22 -3.64
N ARG A 216 -22.24 -4.76 -4.85
CA ARG A 216 -22.19 -5.61 -6.05
C ARG A 216 -21.09 -6.67 -5.97
N ASN A 217 -20.00 -6.38 -5.27
CA ASN A 217 -18.90 -7.32 -5.08
C ASN A 217 -19.01 -8.16 -3.79
N PHE A 218 -20.16 -8.13 -3.10
CA PHE A 218 -20.36 -8.80 -1.80
C PHE A 218 -19.96 -10.29 -1.81
N LEU A 219 -20.45 -11.08 -2.77
CA LEU A 219 -20.10 -12.51 -2.84
C LEU A 219 -18.60 -12.72 -3.07
N ARG A 220 -17.96 -11.88 -3.90
CA ARG A 220 -16.51 -11.95 -4.15
C ARG A 220 -15.71 -11.63 -2.88
N ILE A 221 -16.17 -10.66 -2.07
CA ILE A 221 -15.57 -10.33 -0.78
C ILE A 221 -15.64 -11.52 0.18
N LEU A 222 -16.79 -12.20 0.26
CA LEU A 222 -16.96 -13.38 1.13
C LEU A 222 -16.09 -14.56 0.69
N MET A 223 -15.99 -14.80 -0.62
CA MET A 223 -15.22 -15.92 -1.17
C MET A 223 -13.71 -15.67 -1.21
N SER A 224 -13.26 -14.40 -1.20
CA SER A 224 -11.84 -14.06 -1.26
C SER A 224 -11.08 -14.62 -0.05
N PRO A 225 -9.92 -15.27 -0.25
CA PRO A 225 -9.08 -15.75 0.85
C PRO A 225 -8.34 -14.61 1.58
N TYR A 226 -8.24 -13.44 0.95
CA TYR A 226 -7.41 -12.33 1.44
C TYR A 226 -8.13 -11.42 2.44
N PHE A 227 -9.46 -11.41 2.46
CA PHE A 227 -10.22 -10.64 3.44
C PHE A 227 -10.30 -11.36 4.80
N SER A 228 -9.99 -10.63 5.87
CA SER A 228 -10.15 -11.14 7.23
C SER A 228 -11.62 -11.45 7.57
N ARG A 229 -11.84 -12.33 8.55
CA ARG A 229 -13.19 -12.65 9.05
C ARG A 229 -13.94 -11.38 9.48
N ALA A 230 -13.26 -10.45 10.17
CA ALA A 230 -13.83 -9.17 10.56
C ALA A 230 -14.30 -8.34 9.35
N ARG A 231 -13.50 -8.29 8.27
CA ARG A 231 -13.88 -7.55 7.06
C ARG A 231 -15.04 -8.21 6.32
N LYS A 232 -15.11 -9.56 6.29
CA LYS A 232 -16.24 -10.32 5.74
C LYS A 232 -17.54 -10.07 6.53
N MET A 233 -17.48 -10.05 7.87
CA MET A 233 -18.62 -9.67 8.70
C MET A 233 -19.06 -8.22 8.45
N GLY A 234 -18.12 -7.30 8.30
CA GLY A 234 -18.42 -5.93 7.87
C GLY A 234 -19.13 -5.89 6.52
N ALA A 235 -18.64 -6.62 5.52
CA ALA A 235 -19.30 -6.69 4.21
C ALA A 235 -20.75 -7.22 4.30
N LEU A 236 -21.01 -8.22 5.15
CA LEU A 236 -22.36 -8.73 5.42
C LEU A 236 -23.25 -7.65 6.07
N ALA A 237 -22.74 -6.96 7.09
CA ALA A 237 -23.46 -5.86 7.71
C ALA A 237 -23.79 -4.76 6.69
N LEU A 238 -22.83 -4.37 5.84
CA LEU A 238 -23.04 -3.39 4.77
C LEU A 238 -24.10 -3.85 3.76
N PHE A 239 -24.10 -5.13 3.40
CA PHE A 239 -25.08 -5.71 2.49
C PHE A 239 -26.51 -5.53 3.02
N LEU A 240 -26.71 -5.80 4.32
CA LEU A 240 -27.99 -5.67 5.01
C LEU A 240 -28.36 -4.21 5.29
N ASN A 241 -27.49 -3.46 5.97
CA ASN A 241 -27.75 -2.10 6.44
C ASN A 241 -26.45 -1.29 6.66
N VAL A 242 -26.38 -0.10 6.07
CA VAL A 242 -25.18 0.77 6.19
C VAL A 242 -24.95 1.27 7.62
N GLU A 243 -26.01 1.56 8.38
CA GLU A 243 -25.87 2.02 9.78
C GLU A 243 -25.32 0.89 10.67
N ALA A 244 -25.72 -0.36 10.43
CA ALA A 244 -25.15 -1.52 11.11
C ALA A 244 -23.65 -1.67 10.81
N TYR A 245 -23.25 -1.46 9.55
CA TYR A 245 -21.84 -1.42 9.17
C TYR A 245 -21.08 -0.29 9.88
N ARG A 246 -21.63 0.93 9.85
CA ARG A 246 -21.02 2.12 10.50
C ARG A 246 -20.83 1.91 12.00
N TYR A 247 -21.79 1.25 12.66
CA TYR A 247 -21.67 0.91 14.08
C TYR A 247 -20.52 -0.08 14.33
N LEU A 248 -20.43 -1.15 13.52
CA LEU A 248 -19.35 -2.14 13.63
C LEU A 248 -17.96 -1.54 13.39
N THR A 249 -17.80 -0.66 12.40
CA THR A 249 -16.52 0.01 12.13
C THR A 249 -16.13 0.94 13.29
N ALA A 250 -17.08 1.73 13.81
CA ALA A 250 -16.84 2.60 14.96
C ALA A 250 -16.43 1.82 16.22
N MET A 251 -17.02 0.64 16.48
CA MET A 251 -16.61 -0.23 17.59
C MET A 251 -15.18 -0.76 17.41
N ASN A 252 -14.81 -1.15 16.19
CA ASN A 252 -13.50 -1.70 15.91
C ASN A 252 -12.39 -0.63 16.02
N ASP A 253 -12.69 0.59 15.56
CA ASP A 253 -11.80 1.74 15.73
C ASP A 253 -11.59 2.10 17.20
N LYS A 254 -12.65 2.04 18.02
CA LYS A 254 -12.55 2.24 19.48
C LYS A 254 -11.71 1.16 20.17
N LYS A 255 -11.86 -0.11 19.78
CA LYS A 255 -11.01 -1.21 20.29
C LYS A 255 -9.54 -0.98 19.93
N ASN A 256 -9.25 -0.64 18.67
CA ASN A 256 -7.88 -0.41 18.23
C ASN A 256 -7.24 0.82 18.89
N LYS A 257 -8.02 1.88 19.14
CA LYS A 257 -7.55 3.06 19.90
C LYS A 257 -7.38 2.78 21.40
N GLY A 258 -8.22 1.94 22.00
CA GLY A 258 -8.12 1.54 23.41
C GLY A 258 -6.99 0.56 23.72
N VAL A 259 -6.37 -0.05 22.71
CA VAL A 259 -5.12 -0.82 22.85
C VAL A 259 -3.87 0.10 22.83
N VAL A 260 -4.06 1.35 22.42
CA VAL A 260 -3.04 2.41 22.33
C VAL A 260 -3.12 3.40 23.51
N SER A 261 -4.16 3.33 24.35
CA SER A 261 -4.23 4.00 25.66
C SER A 261 -3.68 3.11 26.77
#